data_AF-A0A2V8Q881-F1
#
_entry.id   AF-A0A2V8Q881-F1
#
_cell.length_a   1.000
_cell.length_b   1.000
_cell.length_c   1.000
_cell.angle_alpha   90.00
_cell.angle_beta   90.00
_cell.angle_gamma   90.00
#
_symmetry.space_group_name_H-M   'P 1'
#
loop_
_entity.id
_entity.type
_entity.pdbx_description
1 polymer ?
#
loop_
_entity_poly.entity_id
_entity_poly.type
_entity_poly.pdbx_seq_one_letter_code
_entity_poly.pdbx_strand_id
1 'polypeptide(L)'
;MPQQPQAQPSPTPPKKKKIRVPRVVNGVEQMVEIEVDDVAGPGWGPNDKHALLNHRLTRVDGPLKVTGAANYTYDVRLPKMLYGRILRCPHGHARLKKFDSAAASAMPGSAA
;
A
#
# COMPACT_ATOMS: atom_id res chain seq x y z
N MET A 1 40.20 8.03 40.50
CA MET A 1 39.77 6.97 39.57
C MET A 1 38.88 7.57 38.49
N PRO A 2 39.41 7.84 37.29
CA PRO A 2 38.60 8.23 36.12
C PRO A 2 38.20 6.99 35.31
N GLN A 3 36.89 6.84 35.05
CA GLN A 3 36.34 5.78 34.21
C GLN A 3 36.71 6.02 32.74
N GLN A 4 37.26 5.00 32.08
CA GLN A 4 37.46 4.96 30.63
C GLN A 4 36.11 5.01 29.89
N PRO A 5 35.96 5.80 28.83
CA PRO A 5 34.81 5.70 27.93
C PRO A 5 34.89 4.37 27.18
N GLN A 6 33.90 3.51 27.36
CA GLN A 6 33.77 2.25 26.62
C GLN A 6 33.50 2.56 25.14
N ALA A 7 34.39 2.09 24.28
CA ALA A 7 34.24 2.13 22.83
C ALA A 7 33.04 1.27 22.41
N GLN A 8 32.12 1.84 21.63
CA GLN A 8 31.02 1.10 21.01
C GLN A 8 31.61 0.13 19.95
N PRO A 9 31.17 -1.14 19.88
CA PRO A 9 31.65 -2.07 18.88
C PRO A 9 31.15 -1.67 17.49
N SER A 10 32.09 -1.47 16.57
CA SER A 10 31.87 -1.16 15.16
C SER A 10 31.05 -2.26 14.46
N PRO A 11 29.98 -1.93 13.70
CA PRO A 11 29.18 -2.91 13.00
C PRO A 11 29.93 -3.51 11.81
N THR A 12 29.91 -4.84 11.70
CA THR A 12 30.51 -5.63 10.62
C THR A 12 30.01 -5.17 9.24
N PRO A 13 30.88 -5.02 8.22
CA PRO A 13 30.47 -4.52 6.92
C PRO A 13 29.53 -5.52 6.21
N PRO A 14 28.41 -5.07 5.63
CA PRO A 14 27.48 -5.94 4.92
C PRO A 14 28.10 -6.46 3.61
N LYS A 15 27.75 -7.69 3.25
CA LYS A 15 28.22 -8.35 2.02
C LYS A 15 27.53 -7.72 0.81
N LYS A 16 28.33 -7.35 -0.20
CA LYS A 16 27.89 -6.73 -1.45
C LYS A 16 27.54 -7.79 -2.50
N LYS A 17 26.39 -7.65 -3.18
CA LYS A 17 26.11 -8.36 -4.43
C LYS A 17 26.03 -7.38 -5.59
N LYS A 18 26.68 -7.73 -6.70
CA LYS A 18 26.66 -6.96 -7.95
C LYS A 18 25.49 -7.43 -8.80
N ILE A 19 24.53 -6.54 -9.07
CA ILE A 19 23.37 -6.84 -9.91
C ILE A 19 23.41 -5.91 -11.12
N ARG A 20 23.35 -6.48 -12.32
CA ARG A 20 23.23 -5.74 -13.58
C ARG A 20 21.76 -5.46 -13.84
N VAL A 21 21.38 -4.19 -13.84
CA VAL A 21 20.01 -3.75 -14.12
C VAL A 21 20.06 -2.75 -15.30
N PRO A 22 19.21 -2.89 -16.33
CA PRO A 22 19.13 -1.91 -17.40
C PRO A 22 18.62 -0.59 -16.83
N ARG A 23 19.46 0.45 -16.85
CA ARG A 23 19.09 1.82 -16.45
C ARG A 23 19.17 2.70 -17.68
N VAL A 24 18.06 3.31 -18.06
CA VAL A 24 18.05 4.30 -19.15
C VAL A 24 18.64 5.60 -18.61
N VAL A 25 19.80 5.99 -19.12
CA VAL A 25 20.41 7.30 -18.85
C VAL A 25 20.42 8.07 -20.17
N ASN A 26 19.76 9.23 -20.20
CA ASN A 26 19.66 10.09 -21.40
C ASN A 26 19.11 9.41 -22.66
N GLY A 27 18.15 8.49 -22.51
CA GLY A 27 17.51 7.80 -23.64
C GLY A 27 18.30 6.64 -24.26
N VAL A 28 19.45 6.27 -23.67
CA VAL A 28 20.22 5.08 -24.05
C VAL A 28 20.15 4.06 -22.93
N GLU A 29 19.75 2.82 -23.24
CA GLU A 29 19.77 1.70 -22.30
C GLU A 29 21.22 1.34 -21.97
N GLN A 30 21.66 1.68 -20.76
CA GLN A 30 22.97 1.28 -20.27
C GLN A 30 22.82 0.27 -19.13
N MET A 31 23.55 -0.84 -19.25
CA MET A 31 23.70 -1.83 -18.19
C MET A 31 24.62 -1.26 -17.12
N VAL A 32 24.05 -0.61 -16.11
CA VAL A 32 24.81 -0.07 -14.98
C VAL A 32 24.88 -1.13 -13.88
N GLU A 33 26.09 -1.43 -13.44
CA GLU A 33 26.34 -2.33 -12.32
C GLU A 33 26.08 -1.56 -11.02
N ILE A 34 24.99 -1.90 -10.33
CA ILE A 34 24.65 -1.28 -9.05
C ILE A 34 25.00 -2.28 -7.97
N GLU A 35 25.93 -1.92 -7.08
CA GLU A 35 26.19 -2.66 -5.85
C GLU A 35 24.97 -2.46 -4.93
N VAL A 36 24.26 -3.55 -4.64
CA VAL A 36 23.14 -3.56 -3.69
C VAL A 36 23.58 -4.39 -2.49
N ASP A 37 23.51 -3.80 -1.30
CA ASP A 37 23.81 -4.48 -0.04
C ASP A 37 22.70 -5.49 0.30
N ASP A 38 23.11 -6.72 0.62
CA ASP A 38 22.26 -7.93 0.65
C ASP A 38 21.39 -8.03 1.93
N VAL A 39 21.20 -6.94 2.69
CA VAL A 39 20.47 -6.94 3.98
C VAL A 39 19.64 -5.67 4.16
N ALA A 40 18.73 -5.41 3.22
CA ALA A 40 17.50 -4.65 3.46
C ALA A 40 16.66 -4.78 2.19
N GLY A 41 15.33 -4.81 2.31
CA GLY A 41 14.45 -4.52 1.16
C GLY A 41 14.79 -3.14 0.55
N PRO A 42 14.07 -2.69 -0.50
CA PRO A 42 14.31 -1.38 -1.08
C PRO A 42 14.32 -0.30 0.02
N GLY A 43 15.51 0.18 0.34
CA GLY A 43 15.73 1.22 1.33
C GLY A 43 15.45 2.56 0.69
N TRP A 44 14.47 3.28 1.21
CA TRP A 44 14.36 4.72 0.99
C TRP A 44 15.63 5.30 1.58
N GLY A 45 16.54 5.81 0.74
CA GLY A 45 17.88 6.23 1.14
C GLY A 45 17.90 7.32 2.22
N PRO A 46 19.05 7.98 2.43
CA PRO A 46 19.16 9.06 3.41
C PRO A 46 18.03 10.11 3.25
N ASN A 47 17.37 10.48 4.35
CA ASN A 47 16.16 11.33 4.36
C ASN A 47 16.37 12.70 3.69
N ASP A 48 17.60 13.19 3.68
CA ASP A 48 18.06 14.43 3.03
C ASP A 48 18.04 14.36 1.50
N LYS A 49 17.93 13.16 0.91
CA LYS A 49 17.89 12.95 -0.54
C LYS A 49 16.47 12.83 -1.11
N HIS A 50 15.44 12.93 -0.27
CA HIS A 50 14.05 12.82 -0.71
C HIS A 50 13.51 14.18 -1.18
N ALA A 51 13.26 14.31 -2.49
CA ALA A 51 12.85 15.58 -3.11
C ALA A 51 11.50 16.17 -2.61
N LEU A 52 10.63 15.32 -2.04
CA LEU A 52 9.27 15.70 -1.65
C LEU A 52 9.02 15.61 -0.14
N LEU A 53 9.93 14.99 0.62
CA LEU A 53 9.76 14.80 2.05
C LEU A 53 10.04 16.13 2.78
N ASN A 54 9.29 16.40 3.85
CA ASN A 54 9.41 17.63 4.66
C ASN A 54 9.08 18.95 3.93
N HIS A 55 8.44 18.88 2.76
CA HIS A 55 7.96 20.06 2.05
C HIS A 55 6.45 20.24 2.21
N ARG A 56 5.99 21.50 2.29
CA ARG A 56 4.57 21.84 2.25
C ARG A 56 4.06 21.71 0.83
N LEU A 57 3.53 20.55 0.49
CA LEU A 57 2.97 20.25 -0.83
C LEU A 57 1.45 20.27 -0.79
N THR A 58 0.86 20.87 -1.83
CA THR A 58 -0.59 20.79 -2.04
C THR A 58 -0.93 19.39 -2.52
N ARG A 59 -1.94 18.79 -1.88
CA ARG A 59 -2.49 17.51 -2.31
C ARG A 59 -3.25 17.68 -3.62
N VAL A 60 -2.86 16.92 -4.64
CA VAL A 60 -3.52 16.93 -5.97
C VAL A 60 -4.99 16.54 -5.87
N ASP A 61 -5.33 15.60 -4.98
CA ASP A 61 -6.69 15.14 -4.73
C ASP A 61 -7.50 16.09 -3.82
N GLY A 62 -6.84 17.07 -3.19
CA GLY A 62 -7.45 17.97 -2.22
C GLY A 62 -8.66 18.75 -2.77
N PRO A 63 -8.50 19.52 -3.86
CA PRO A 63 -9.59 20.29 -4.46
C PRO A 63 -10.82 19.45 -4.82
N LEU A 64 -10.62 18.26 -5.40
CA LEU A 64 -11.72 17.37 -5.79
C LEU A 64 -12.51 16.86 -4.57
N LYS A 65 -11.80 16.56 -3.47
CA LYS A 65 -12.43 16.06 -2.24
C LYS A 65 -13.20 17.15 -1.50
N VAL A 66 -12.66 18.37 -1.40
CA VAL A 66 -13.30 19.46 -0.65
C VAL A 66 -14.47 20.10 -1.39
N THR A 67 -14.51 20.00 -2.72
CA THR A 67 -15.61 20.53 -3.55
C THR A 67 -16.74 19.52 -3.78
N GLY A 68 -16.55 18.26 -3.39
CA GLY A 68 -17.49 17.18 -3.71
C GLY A 68 -17.46 16.72 -5.17
N ALA A 69 -16.48 17.18 -5.97
CA ALA A 69 -16.31 16.79 -7.37
C ALA A 69 -15.59 15.44 -7.55
N ALA A 70 -15.02 14.87 -6.46
CA ALA A 70 -14.41 13.56 -6.50
C ALA A 70 -15.48 12.46 -6.67
N ASN A 71 -15.38 11.69 -7.76
CA ASN A 71 -16.22 10.51 -7.97
C ASN A 71 -15.67 9.33 -7.17
N TYR A 72 -16.45 8.82 -6.23
CA TYR A 72 -16.16 7.60 -5.50
C TYR A 72 -16.85 6.40 -6.13
N THR A 73 -16.43 5.19 -5.74
CA THR A 73 -17.04 3.94 -6.19
C THR A 73 -18.54 3.87 -5.89
N TYR A 74 -19.00 4.55 -4.83
CA TYR A 74 -20.41 4.62 -4.46
C TYR A 74 -21.25 5.52 -5.38
N ASP A 75 -20.62 6.48 -6.08
CA ASP A 75 -21.29 7.41 -6.97
C ASP A 75 -21.52 6.82 -8.38
N VAL A 76 -20.78 5.76 -8.70
CA VAL A 76 -20.86 5.08 -10.00
C VAL A 76 -22.16 4.28 -10.10
N ARG A 77 -22.99 4.60 -11.09
CA ARG A 77 -24.22 3.85 -11.42
C ARG A 77 -24.09 3.25 -12.82
N LEU A 78 -24.03 1.92 -12.89
CA LEU A 78 -23.98 1.19 -14.16
C LEU A 78 -25.38 0.68 -14.56
N PRO A 79 -25.69 0.59 -15.86
CA PRO A 79 -26.91 -0.07 -16.31
C PRO A 79 -26.97 -1.52 -15.80
N LYS A 80 -28.13 -1.93 -15.28
CA LYS A 80 -28.38 -3.29 -14.72
C LYS A 80 -27.50 -3.67 -13.53
N MET A 81 -27.02 -2.70 -12.75
CA MET A 81 -26.24 -2.97 -11.53
C MET A 81 -27.09 -3.68 -10.46
N LEU A 82 -26.57 -4.79 -9.93
CA LEU A 82 -27.15 -5.49 -8.79
C LEU A 82 -26.69 -4.87 -7.48
N TYR A 83 -27.61 -4.75 -6.52
CA TYR A 83 -27.32 -4.25 -5.17
C TYR A 83 -27.31 -5.42 -4.18
N GLY A 84 -26.20 -5.59 -3.48
CA GLY A 84 -26.04 -6.63 -2.47
C GLY A 84 -26.29 -6.12 -1.05
N ARG A 85 -26.87 -6.96 -0.20
CA ARG A 85 -26.96 -6.73 1.25
C ARG A 85 -26.35 -7.92 1.99
N ILE A 86 -25.44 -7.63 2.91
CA ILE A 86 -24.73 -8.66 3.66
C ILE A 86 -25.44 -8.91 5.00
N LEU A 87 -25.92 -10.14 5.20
CA LEU A 87 -26.36 -10.62 6.52
C LEU A 87 -25.14 -11.10 7.30
N ARG A 88 -24.84 -10.42 8.42
CA ARG A 88 -23.68 -10.74 9.27
C ARG A 88 -24.10 -11.51 10.51
N CYS A 89 -23.19 -12.32 11.04
CA CYS A 89 -23.39 -13.01 12.31
C CYS A 89 -23.44 -12.01 13.47
N PRO A 90 -24.45 -12.08 14.37
CA PRO A 90 -24.51 -11.22 15.56
C PRO A 90 -23.58 -11.70 16.69
N HIS A 91 -23.02 -12.91 16.60
CA HIS A 91 -22.15 -13.50 17.61
C HIS A 91 -20.69 -13.51 17.16
N GLY A 92 -19.76 -13.16 18.06
CA GLY A 92 -18.33 -13.12 17.78
C GLY A 92 -17.71 -14.48 17.46
N HIS A 93 -18.31 -15.58 17.92
CA HIS A 93 -17.92 -16.95 17.57
C HIS A 93 -19.17 -17.84 17.48
N ALA A 94 -19.43 -18.38 16.30
CA ALA A 94 -20.56 -19.27 16.07
C ALA A 94 -20.26 -20.25 14.92
N ARG A 95 -20.90 -21.42 14.95
CA ARG A 95 -20.88 -22.38 13.86
C ARG A 95 -22.20 -22.31 13.10
N LEU A 96 -22.14 -22.08 11.79
CA LEU A 96 -23.32 -22.10 10.93
C LEU A 96 -23.82 -23.55 10.81
N LYS A 97 -25.04 -23.83 11.31
CA LYS A 97 -25.67 -25.16 11.22
C LYS A 97 -26.63 -25.29 10.03
N LYS A 98 -27.35 -24.21 9.72
CA LYS A 98 -28.36 -24.14 8.67
C LYS A 98 -28.45 -22.71 8.15
N PHE A 99 -28.75 -22.55 6.87
CA PHE A 99 -29.04 -21.29 6.20
C PHE A 99 -30.34 -21.45 5.40
N ASP A 100 -31.20 -20.43 5.42
CA ASP A 100 -32.45 -20.39 4.67
C ASP A 100 -32.56 -19.02 3.97
N SER A 101 -32.57 -19.04 2.64
CA SER A 101 -32.68 -17.86 1.79
C SER A 101 -34.09 -17.65 1.23
N ALA A 102 -35.08 -18.50 1.54
CA ALA A 102 -36.39 -18.47 0.90
C ALA A 102 -37.08 -17.10 1.04
N ALA A 103 -36.99 -16.49 2.23
CA ALA A 103 -37.53 -15.16 2.47
C ALA A 103 -36.84 -14.07 1.63
N ALA A 104 -35.52 -14.16 1.43
CA ALA A 104 -34.77 -13.21 0.62
C ALA A 104 -35.08 -13.36 -0.88
N SER A 105 -35.23 -14.60 -1.37
CA SER A 105 -35.58 -14.87 -2.77
C SER A 105 -37.01 -14.42 -3.10
N ALA A 106 -37.95 -14.48 -2.15
CA ALA A 106 -39.34 -14.07 -2.36
C ALA A 106 -39.55 -12.54 -2.37
N MET A 107 -38.54 -11.74 -2.00
CA MET A 107 -38.68 -10.29 -1.95
C MET A 107 -38.75 -9.67 -3.36
N PRO A 108 -39.65 -8.70 -3.61
CA PRO A 108 -39.66 -7.94 -4.85
C PRO A 108 -38.32 -7.23 -5.08
N GLY A 109 -37.75 -7.38 -6.28
CA GLY A 109 -36.45 -6.80 -6.63
C GLY A 109 -35.24 -7.64 -6.18
N SER A 110 -35.46 -8.85 -5.65
CA SER A 110 -34.39 -9.82 -5.48
C SER A 110 -33.87 -10.27 -6.87
N ALA A 111 -32.55 -10.31 -7.02
CA ALA A 111 -31.91 -11.07 -8.08
C ALA A 111 -31.48 -12.40 -7.46
N ALA A 112 -31.99 -13.50 -8.00
CA ALA A 112 -31.66 -14.85 -7.57
C ALA A 112 -30.23 -15.23 -7.98
#